data_AF-A0A7S3T9K0-F1
#
_entry.id   AF-A0A7S3T9K0-F1
#
_cell.length_a   1.000
_cell.length_b   1.000
_cell.length_c   1.000
_cell.angle_alpha   90.00
_cell.angle_beta   90.00
_cell.angle_gamma   90.00
#
_symmetry.space_group_name_H-M   'P 1'
#
loop_
_entity.id
_entity.type
_entity.pdbx_description
1 polymer ?
#
loop_
_entity_poly.entity_id
_entity_poly.type
_entity_poly.pdbx_seq_one_letter_code
_entity_poly.pdbx_strand_id
1 'polypeptide(L)'
;PTALAISPDGSTLSVCAMGGLRQVCVAAPPPPPTFAPLVVPPSTFSADMGKMWGDATLPQGMVTFLVGEDEERVEHVSKNALCVRSEFFRTMFGIGMKE
;
A
#
# COMPACT_ATOMS: atom_id res chain seq x y z
N PRO A 1 -22.41 13.30 41.63
CA PRO A 1 -21.47 12.55 42.51
C PRO A 1 -21.13 13.44 43.70
N THR A 2 -21.07 12.88 44.90
CA THR A 2 -20.83 13.63 46.14
C THR A 2 -19.37 13.49 46.61
N ALA A 3 -18.70 12.39 46.24
CA ALA A 3 -17.27 12.20 46.49
C ALA A 3 -16.62 11.27 45.43
N LEU A 4 -15.32 11.45 45.24
CA LEU A 4 -14.46 10.63 44.37
C LEU A 4 -13.19 10.25 45.13
N ALA A 5 -12.76 9.00 44.99
CA ALA A 5 -11.48 8.53 45.50
C ALA A 5 -10.81 7.59 44.48
N ILE A 6 -9.50 7.66 44.37
CA ILE A 6 -8.68 6.75 43.57
C ILE A 6 -7.79 5.93 44.51
N SER A 7 -7.63 4.64 44.22
CA SER A 7 -6.74 3.77 44.99
C SER A 7 -5.27 4.21 44.82
N PRO A 8 -4.38 3.95 45.80
CA PRO A 8 -2.98 4.37 45.72
C PRO A 8 -2.20 3.80 44.52
N ASP A 9 -2.62 2.64 44.03
CA ASP A 9 -2.09 1.97 42.84
C ASP A 9 -2.75 2.44 41.53
N GLY A 10 -3.70 3.38 41.60
CA GLY A 10 -4.43 3.92 40.45
C GLY A 10 -5.42 2.95 39.79
N SER A 11 -5.54 1.72 40.29
CA SER A 11 -6.29 0.63 39.65
C SER A 11 -7.80 0.74 39.84
N THR A 12 -8.28 1.53 40.80
CA THR A 12 -9.69 1.59 41.17
C THR A 12 -10.16 3.03 41.39
N LEU A 13 -11.21 3.43 40.68
CA LEU A 13 -11.95 4.67 40.91
C LEU A 13 -13.23 4.37 41.68
N SER A 14 -13.38 4.97 42.86
CA SER A 14 -14.58 4.89 43.68
C SER A 14 -15.40 6.18 43.57
N VAL A 15 -16.67 6.06 43.21
CA VAL A 15 -17.62 7.16 42.99
C VAL A 15 -18.78 7.04 43.96
N CYS A 16 -18.91 8.00 44.86
CA CYS A 16 -20.05 8.11 45.77
C CYS A 16 -21.11 9.04 45.17
N ALA A 17 -22.37 8.62 45.14
CA ALA A 17 -23.51 9.43 44.72
C ALA A 17 -24.69 9.23 45.68
N MET A 18 -25.70 10.11 45.63
CA MET A 18 -26.91 9.97 46.44
C MET A 18 -27.65 8.67 46.04
N GLY A 19 -27.44 7.61 46.83
CA GLY A 19 -27.96 6.27 46.56
C GLY A 19 -26.92 5.13 46.57
N GLY A 20 -25.61 5.41 46.73
CA GLY A 20 -24.62 4.36 46.97
C GLY A 20 -23.20 4.64 46.44
N LEU A 21 -22.34 3.63 46.60
CA LEU A 21 -20.95 3.61 46.15
C LEU A 21 -20.82 2.74 44.89
N ARG A 22 -20.16 3.26 43.86
CA ARG A 22 -19.77 2.52 42.64
C ARG A 22 -18.25 2.45 42.56
N GLN A 23 -17.70 1.28 42.23
CA GLN A 23 -16.27 1.09 41.99
C GLN A 23 -16.03 0.69 40.53
N VAL A 24 -14.99 1.24 39.93
CA VAL A 24 -14.60 1.00 38.54
C VAL A 24 -13.11 0.63 38.50
N CYS A 25 -12.79 -0.52 37.89
CA CYS A 25 -11.40 -0.90 37.63
C CYS A 25 -10.84 -0.09 36.46
N VAL A 26 -9.70 0.55 36.68
CA VAL A 26 -8.92 1.27 35.68
C VAL A 26 -7.84 0.32 35.18
N ALA A 27 -8.10 -0.35 34.06
CA ALA A 27 -7.10 -1.16 33.38
C ALA A 27 -6.41 -0.31 32.31
N ALA A 28 -5.06 -0.36 32.27
CA ALA A 28 -4.33 0.18 31.14
C ALA A 28 -4.69 -0.60 29.87
N PRO A 29 -4.86 0.05 28.70
CA PRO A 29 -5.07 -0.65 27.45
C PRO A 29 -3.88 -1.57 27.16
N PRO A 30 -4.09 -2.71 26.46
CA PRO A 30 -3.00 -3.60 26.09
C PRO A 30 -1.95 -2.84 25.25
N PRO A 31 -0.66 -3.22 25.32
CA PRO A 31 0.38 -2.58 24.53
C PRO A 31 0.04 -2.67 23.04
N PRO A 32 0.35 -1.64 22.24
CA PRO A 32 0.11 -1.68 20.81
C PRO A 32 0.88 -2.85 20.19
N PRO A 33 0.33 -3.51 19.15
CA PRO A 33 1.06 -4.55 18.43
C PRO A 33 2.37 -3.99 17.91
N THR A 34 3.47 -4.72 18.10
CA THR A 34 4.76 -4.35 17.54
C THR A 34 4.66 -4.43 16.02
N PHE A 35 4.80 -3.28 15.34
CA PHE A 35 4.82 -3.26 13.87
C PHE A 35 5.97 -4.14 13.35
N ALA A 36 5.66 -5.02 12.40
CA ALA A 36 6.69 -5.75 11.67
C ALA A 36 7.55 -4.74 10.90
N PRO A 37 8.89 -4.89 10.87
CA PRO A 37 9.74 -4.03 10.07
C PRO A 37 9.33 -4.04 8.59
N LEU A 38 9.22 -2.86 7.97
CA LEU A 38 8.97 -2.75 6.54
C LEU A 38 10.15 -3.35 5.76
N VAL A 39 9.90 -4.41 5.01
CA VAL A 39 10.90 -4.98 4.10
C VAL A 39 10.75 -4.31 2.74
N VAL A 40 11.78 -3.58 2.32
CA VAL A 40 11.84 -2.97 0.98
C VAL A 40 12.31 -4.03 -0.02
N PRO A 41 11.53 -4.38 -1.05
CA PRO A 41 11.95 -5.34 -2.05
C PRO A 41 13.09 -4.79 -2.92
N PRO A 42 13.99 -5.64 -3.44
CA PRO A 42 15.01 -5.22 -4.40
C PRO A 42 14.40 -4.62 -5.67
N SER A 43 15.09 -3.65 -6.25
CA SER A 43 14.70 -3.06 -7.54
C SER A 43 14.79 -4.09 -8.67
N THR A 44 13.81 -4.09 -9.58
CA THR A 44 13.84 -4.92 -10.80
C THR A 44 14.49 -4.24 -12.00
N PHE A 45 14.90 -2.98 -11.86
CA PHE A 45 15.33 -2.14 -12.99
C PHE A 45 16.43 -2.78 -13.84
N SER A 46 17.51 -3.27 -13.22
CA SER A 46 18.64 -3.86 -13.96
C SER A 46 18.25 -5.15 -14.69
N ALA A 47 17.35 -5.95 -14.11
CA ALA A 47 16.85 -7.16 -14.75
C ALA A 47 15.99 -6.82 -15.97
N ASP A 48 15.16 -5.78 -15.87
CA ASP A 48 14.33 -5.30 -16.97
C ASP A 48 15.19 -4.72 -18.10
N MET A 49 16.19 -3.88 -17.79
CA MET A 49 17.14 -3.38 -18.79
C MET A 49 17.91 -4.51 -19.48
N GLY A 50 18.33 -5.53 -18.73
CA GLY A 50 19.03 -6.69 -19.28
C GLY A 50 18.20 -7.45 -20.31
N LYS A 51 16.87 -7.52 -20.14
CA LYS A 51 15.96 -8.12 -21.12
C LYS A 51 15.70 -7.21 -22.33
N MET A 52 15.80 -5.89 -22.14
CA MET A 52 15.65 -4.92 -23.23
C MET A 52 16.87 -4.87 -24.14
N TRP A 53 18.08 -5.05 -23.59
CA TRP A 53 19.32 -5.02 -24.36
C TRP A 53 19.52 -6.30 -25.18
N GLY A 54 19.68 -6.14 -26.50
CA GLY A 54 20.06 -7.22 -27.41
C GLY A 54 18.90 -8.07 -27.95
N ASP A 55 17.68 -7.90 -27.46
CA ASP A 55 16.49 -8.54 -28.05
C ASP A 55 15.95 -7.68 -29.21
N ALA A 56 16.39 -8.00 -30.42
CA ALA A 56 15.96 -7.33 -31.65
C ALA A 56 14.48 -7.59 -32.01
N THR A 57 13.79 -8.51 -31.32
CA THR A 57 12.37 -8.78 -31.53
C THR A 57 11.46 -7.79 -30.79
N LEU A 58 12.02 -6.97 -29.89
CA LEU A 58 11.26 -5.98 -29.15
C LEU A 58 10.84 -4.80 -30.04
N PRO A 59 9.56 -4.39 -29.98
CA PRO A 59 9.08 -3.24 -30.73
C PRO A 59 9.71 -1.95 -30.21
N GLN A 60 10.03 -1.04 -31.12
CA GLN A 60 10.51 0.30 -30.80
C GLN A 60 9.35 1.32 -30.82
N GLY A 61 9.62 2.51 -30.28
CA GLY A 61 8.66 3.62 -30.26
C GLY A 61 7.83 3.73 -28.99
N MET A 62 7.00 4.77 -28.96
CA MET A 62 6.16 5.15 -27.82
C MET A 62 4.68 4.91 -28.12
N VAL A 63 3.87 4.76 -27.09
CA VAL A 63 2.41 4.73 -27.14
C VAL A 63 1.80 5.68 -26.12
N THR A 64 0.54 6.05 -26.37
CA THR A 64 -0.30 6.79 -25.42
C THR A 64 -1.43 5.87 -24.96
N PHE A 65 -1.69 5.85 -23.65
CA PHE A 65 -2.85 5.20 -23.08
C PHE A 65 -3.94 6.21 -22.76
N LEU A 66 -5.19 5.82 -22.96
CA LEU A 66 -6.37 6.46 -22.37
C LEU A 66 -6.83 5.56 -21.23
N VAL A 67 -6.82 6.06 -20.00
CA VAL A 67 -7.06 5.27 -18.79
C VAL A 67 -8.28 5.79 -18.04
N GLY A 68 -9.14 4.86 -17.61
CA GLY A 68 -10.34 5.20 -16.86
C GLY A 68 -11.47 5.79 -17.72
N GLU A 69 -12.55 6.19 -17.07
CA GLU A 69 -13.73 6.77 -17.73
C GLU A 69 -13.47 8.19 -18.25
N ASP A 70 -12.59 8.94 -17.58
CA ASP A 70 -12.21 10.30 -17.96
C ASP A 70 -11.18 10.36 -19.11
N GLU A 71 -10.83 9.20 -19.70
CA GLU A 71 -9.85 9.05 -20.77
C GLU A 71 -8.49 9.74 -20.46
N GLU A 72 -7.99 9.56 -19.24
CA GLU A 72 -6.74 10.19 -18.82
C GLU A 72 -5.60 9.75 -19.75
N ARG A 73 -4.90 10.74 -20.33
CA ARG A 73 -3.84 10.53 -21.31
C ARG A 73 -2.51 10.29 -20.63
N VAL A 74 -1.99 9.07 -20.73
CA VAL A 74 -0.63 8.72 -20.33
C VAL A 74 0.23 8.59 -21.58
N GLU A 75 0.98 9.65 -21.89
CA GLU A 75 1.78 9.75 -23.10
C GLU A 75 3.23 9.29 -22.90
N HIS A 76 3.95 9.05 -24.00
CA HIS A 76 5.37 8.70 -24.01
C HIS A 76 5.72 7.39 -23.28
N VAL A 77 4.84 6.39 -23.34
CA VAL A 77 5.09 5.09 -22.72
C VAL A 77 5.84 4.17 -23.71
N SER A 78 6.97 3.62 -23.27
CA SER A 78 7.86 2.84 -24.14
C SER A 78 7.32 1.43 -24.43
N LYS A 79 7.16 1.07 -25.71
CA LYS A 79 6.65 -0.25 -26.11
C LYS A 79 7.56 -1.40 -25.64
N ASN A 80 8.88 -1.25 -25.79
CA ASN A 80 9.84 -2.29 -25.38
C ASN A 80 9.79 -2.58 -23.87
N ALA A 81 9.65 -1.55 -23.03
CA ALA A 81 9.55 -1.69 -21.59
C ALA A 81 8.27 -2.41 -21.18
N LEU A 82 7.15 -2.11 -21.85
CA LEU A 82 5.89 -2.82 -21.65
C LEU A 82 5.99 -4.30 -22.03
N CYS A 83 6.61 -4.63 -23.17
CA CYS A 83 6.80 -6.02 -23.61
C CYS A 83 7.65 -6.85 -22.66
N VAL A 84 8.71 -6.25 -22.08
CA VAL A 84 9.59 -6.94 -21.13
C VAL A 84 8.87 -7.26 -19.82
N ARG A 85 7.87 -6.46 -19.44
CA ARG A 85 7.13 -6.61 -18.19
C ARG A 85 5.75 -7.25 -18.34
N SER A 86 5.28 -7.47 -19.56
CA SER A 86 3.93 -7.95 -19.83
C SER A 86 3.84 -8.74 -21.14
N GLU A 87 3.49 -10.02 -21.02
CA GLU A 87 3.21 -10.88 -22.18
C GLU A 87 1.99 -10.40 -22.98
N PHE A 88 1.04 -9.74 -22.31
CA PHE A 88 -0.11 -9.13 -22.96
C PHE A 88 0.33 -8.08 -23.98
N PHE A 89 1.19 -7.14 -23.57
CA PHE A 89 1.69 -6.11 -24.48
C PHE A 89 2.64 -6.68 -25.53
N ARG A 90 3.43 -7.70 -25.17
CA ARG A 90 4.26 -8.44 -26.14
C ARG A 90 3.41 -9.05 -27.26
N THR A 91 2.28 -9.66 -26.91
CA THR A 91 1.35 -10.28 -27.86
C THR A 91 0.58 -9.22 -28.66
N MET A 92 0.05 -8.20 -27.98
CA MET A 92 -0.73 -7.12 -28.59
C MET A 92 0.09 -6.38 -29.66
N PHE A 93 1.33 -5.98 -29.34
CA PHE A 93 2.19 -5.28 -30.30
C PHE A 93 2.70 -6.20 -31.41
N GLY A 94 2.87 -7.51 -31.15
CA GLY A 94 3.32 -8.47 -32.15
C GLY A 94 2.28 -8.84 -33.22
N ILE A 95 0.98 -8.79 -32.88
CA ILE A 95 -0.09 -9.26 -33.78
C ILE A 95 -0.88 -8.10 -34.40
N GLY A 96 -1.10 -7.01 -33.66
CA GLY A 96 -2.15 -6.02 -34.01
C GLY A 96 -1.67 -4.60 -34.33
N MET A 97 -0.46 -4.21 -33.95
CA MET A 97 0.03 -2.83 -34.11
C MET A 97 1.33 -2.81 -34.92
N LYS A 98 1.19 -2.94 -36.24
CA LYS A 98 2.28 -2.61 -37.17
C LYS A 98 2.57 -1.10 -37.10
N GLU A 99 3.84 -0.72 -37.11
CA GLU A 99 4.24 0.69 -37.24
C GLU A 99 3.71 1.33 -38.53
#